data_AF-A0A7C0ZQC9-F1
#
_entry.id   AF-A0A7C0ZQC9-F1
#
_cell.length_a   1.000
_cell.length_b   1.000
_cell.length_c   1.000
_cell.angle_alpha   90.00
_cell.angle_beta   90.00
_cell.angle_gamma   90.00
#
_symmetry.space_group_name_H-M   'P 1'
#
loop_
_entity.id
_entity.type
_entity.pdbx_description
1 polymer ?
#
loop_
_entity_poly.entity_id
_entity_poly.type
_entity_poly.pdbx_seq_one_letter_code
_entity_poly.pdbx_strand_id
1 'polypeptide(L)' 'LGHPILTTSIHDDDEIIEYTTDPELIYEKYRKQVDMVIDGGYGSNEPSTVVDCTGDEPVIIREGIGIPVE' A
#
# COMPACT_ATOMS: atom_id res chain seq x y z
N LEU A 1 -20.44 4.05 1.13
CA LEU A 1 -19.77 3.55 2.35
C LEU A 1 -19.90 4.61 3.42
N GLY A 2 -20.50 4.30 4.57
CA GLY A 2 -20.76 5.25 5.66
C GLY A 2 -19.89 5.02 6.90
N HIS A 3 -18.81 4.27 6.74
CA HIS A 3 -17.90 3.82 7.79
C HIS A 3 -16.48 3.70 7.21
N PRO A 4 -15.43 3.69 8.05
CA PRO A 4 -14.06 3.43 7.61
C PRO A 4 -13.91 2.07 6.93
N ILE A 5 -12.88 1.96 6.11
CA ILE A 5 -12.42 0.70 5.51
C ILE A 5 -11.11 0.34 6.19
N LEU A 6 -11.04 -0.86 6.75
CA LEU A 6 -9.78 -1.41 7.22
C LEU A 6 -8.99 -1.88 6.00
N THR A 7 -7.78 -1.35 5.82
CA THR A 7 -6.94 -1.65 4.65
C THR A 7 -5.51 -1.92 5.08
N THR A 8 -4.79 -2.71 4.29
CA THR A 8 -3.33 -2.88 4.35
C THR A 8 -2.77 -2.83 2.93
N SER A 9 -1.51 -2.46 2.79
CA SER A 9 -0.79 -2.63 1.53
C SER A 9 -0.69 -4.13 1.18
N ILE A 10 -0.69 -4.44 -0.12
CA ILE A 10 -0.44 -5.78 -0.63
C ILE A 10 1.07 -5.98 -0.68
N HIS A 11 1.61 -6.84 0.16
CA HIS A 11 3.02 -7.20 0.14
C HIS A 11 3.22 -8.44 -0.74
N ASP A 12 4.25 -8.44 -1.58
CA ASP A 12 4.67 -9.69 -2.24
C ASP A 12 5.48 -10.55 -1.26
N ASP A 13 5.48 -11.86 -1.48
CA ASP A 13 6.28 -12.79 -0.68
C ASP A 13 7.71 -12.91 -1.22
N ASP A 14 7.96 -12.35 -2.41
CA ASP A 14 9.26 -12.32 -3.07
C ASP A 14 10.10 -11.15 -2.55
N GLU A 15 11.26 -11.45 -1.95
CA GLU A 15 12.17 -10.45 -1.37
C GLU A 15 12.70 -9.41 -2.39
N ILE A 16 12.53 -9.68 -3.69
CA ILE A 16 13.00 -8.80 -4.77
C ILE A 16 11.94 -7.77 -5.19
N ILE A 17 10.65 -8.06 -5.02
CA ILE A 17 9.54 -7.19 -5.43
C ILE A 17 8.71 -6.84 -4.19
N GLU A 18 8.84 -5.62 -3.68
CA GLU A 18 8.17 -5.25 -2.43
C GLU A 18 6.65 -5.07 -2.60
N TYR A 19 6.19 -4.69 -3.81
CA TYR A 19 4.77 -4.47 -4.15
C TYR A 19 4.48 -4.84 -5.62
N THR A 20 3.56 -5.77 -5.87
CA THR A 20 2.96 -5.96 -7.21
C THR A 20 1.97 -4.84 -7.49
N THR A 21 2.11 -4.13 -8.60
CA THR A 21 1.22 -3.02 -8.98
C THR A 21 0.41 -3.25 -10.25
N ASP A 22 0.63 -4.37 -10.93
CA ASP A 22 -0.16 -4.81 -12.08
C ASP A 22 -1.46 -5.48 -11.61
N PRO A 23 -2.65 -4.93 -11.94
CA PRO A 23 -3.93 -5.51 -11.55
C PRO A 23 -4.17 -6.95 -12.05
N GLU A 24 -3.62 -7.31 -13.22
CA GLU A 24 -3.74 -8.65 -13.78
C GLU A 24 -2.97 -9.66 -12.93
N LEU A 25 -1.72 -9.33 -12.58
CA LEU A 25 -0.90 -10.17 -11.69
C LEU A 25 -1.52 -10.29 -10.28
N ILE A 26 -2.04 -9.18 -9.73
CA ILE A 26 -2.74 -9.19 -8.44
C ILE A 26 -3.96 -10.12 -8.51
N TYR A 27 -4.76 -10.03 -9.59
CA TYR A 27 -5.91 -10.91 -9.77
C TYR A 27 -5.48 -12.38 -9.89
N GLU A 28 -4.48 -12.69 -10.69
CA GLU A 28 -3.98 -14.06 -10.83
C GLU A 28 -3.55 -14.67 -9.49
N LYS A 29 -2.83 -13.90 -8.66
CA LYS A 29 -2.34 -14.33 -7.34
C LYS A 29 -3.48 -14.48 -6.32
N TYR A 30 -4.41 -13.52 -6.25
CA TYR A 30 -5.35 -13.41 -5.13
C TYR A 30 -6.80 -13.79 -5.43
N ARG A 31 -7.21 -14.02 -6.68
CA ARG A 31 -8.62 -14.30 -7.06
C ARG A 31 -9.32 -15.46 -6.34
N LYS A 32 -8.55 -16.34 -5.67
CA LYS A 32 -9.09 -17.46 -4.87
C LYS A 32 -9.20 -17.14 -3.38
N GLN A 33 -8.62 -16.02 -2.94
CA GLN A 33 -8.51 -15.60 -1.54
C GLN A 33 -9.38 -14.38 -1.22
N VAL A 34 -9.73 -13.58 -2.24
CA VAL A 34 -10.55 -12.38 -2.09
C VAL A 34 -11.85 -12.51 -2.89
N ASP A 35 -12.90 -11.81 -2.44
CA ASP A 35 -14.19 -11.79 -3.12
C ASP A 35 -14.16 -10.98 -4.43
N MET A 36 -13.30 -9.96 -4.51
CA MET A 36 -13.22 -9.04 -5.65
C MET A 36 -11.84 -8.40 -5.76
N VAL A 37 -11.43 -8.12 -6.99
CA VAL A 37 -10.29 -7.24 -7.33
C VAL A 37 -10.83 -6.09 -8.17
N ILE A 38 -10.40 -4.87 -7.88
CA ILE A 38 -10.80 -3.66 -8.61
C ILE A 38 -9.60 -3.22 -9.43
N ASP A 39 -9.73 -3.24 -10.76
CA ASP A 39 -8.73 -2.72 -11.69
C ASP A 39 -8.83 -1.19 -11.76
N GLY A 40 -7.81 -0.50 -11.22
CA GLY A 40 -7.62 0.94 -11.28
C GLY A 40 -6.45 1.35 -12.17
N GLY A 41 -5.90 0.44 -12.97
CA GLY A 41 -4.62 0.60 -13.68
C GLY A 41 -3.41 0.32 -12.78
N TYR A 42 -2.21 0.56 -13.33
CA TYR A 42 -0.95 0.35 -12.62
C TYR A 42 -0.85 1.24 -11.37
N GLY A 43 -0.59 0.62 -10.22
CA GLY A 43 -0.29 1.31 -8.96
C GLY A 43 1.09 1.98 -8.94
N SER A 44 1.33 2.83 -7.93
CA SER A 44 2.67 3.34 -7.61
C SER A 44 3.42 2.33 -6.73
N ASN A 45 4.73 2.22 -6.93
CA ASN A 45 5.61 1.35 -6.12
C ASN A 45 6.15 2.06 -4.87
N GLU A 46 5.88 3.35 -4.69
CA GLU A 46 6.35 4.12 -3.54
C GLU A 46 5.27 4.14 -2.44
N PRO A 47 5.56 3.66 -1.21
CA PRO A 47 4.59 3.60 -0.13
C PRO A 47 4.26 4.98 0.45
N SER A 48 3.23 5.05 1.29
CA SER A 48 2.93 6.25 2.06
C SER A 48 3.96 6.51 3.15
N THR A 49 4.23 7.81 3.40
CA THR A 49 4.91 8.25 4.62
C THR A 49 4.07 7.93 5.84
N VAL A 50 4.69 7.35 6.87
CA VAL A 50 4.03 7.06 8.15
C VAL A 50 4.65 7.92 9.22
N VAL A 51 3.80 8.71 9.90
CA VAL A 51 4.20 9.60 10.99
C VAL A 51 3.54 9.11 12.28
N ASP A 52 4.36 8.81 13.27
CA ASP A 52 3.91 8.56 14.64
C ASP A 52 3.67 9.89 15.34
N CYS A 53 2.42 10.13 15.73
CA CYS A 53 1.98 11.33 16.44
C CYS A 53 1.56 11.03 17.89
N THR A 54 2.05 9.94 18.49
CA THR A 54 1.67 9.53 19.85
C THR A 54 2.50 10.20 20.95
N GLY A 55 3.67 10.77 20.60
CA GLY A 55 4.54 11.54 21.50
C GLY A 55 4.30 13.05 21.47
N ASP A 56 5.17 13.79 22.15
CA ASP A 56 5.10 15.26 22.21
C ASP A 56 5.41 15.93 20.86
N GLU A 57 6.25 15.30 20.04
CA GLU A 57 6.63 15.75 18.71
C GLU A 57 6.39 14.62 17.69
N PRO A 58 5.94 14.93 16.46
CA PRO A 58 5.72 13.93 15.42
C PRO A 58 7.03 13.32 14.93
N VAL A 59 7.06 11.99 14.74
CA VAL A 59 8.24 11.24 14.29
C VAL A 59 7.92 10.48 13.01
N ILE A 60 8.75 10.64 11.97
CA ILE A 60 8.62 9.83 10.76
C ILE A 60 9.18 8.44 11.04
N ILE A 61 8.33 7.41 10.92
CA ILE A 61 8.71 6.01 11.12
C ILE A 61 8.83 5.23 9.80
N ARG A 62 8.30 5.78 8.71
CA ARG A 62 8.54 5.32 7.34
C ARG A 62 8.50 6.49 6.37
N GLU A 63 9.56 6.64 5.59
CA GLU A 63 9.64 7.60 4.49
C GLU A 63 8.92 7.06 3.24
N GLY A 64 8.33 7.94 2.44
CA GLY A 64 7.55 7.59 1.25
C GLY A 64 7.06 8.85 0.52
N ILE A 65 6.02 8.70 -0.31
CA ILE A 65 5.57 9.75 -1.26
C ILE A 65 5.20 11.10 -0.63
N GLY A 66 4.95 11.14 0.69
CA GLY A 66 4.57 12.35 1.40
C GLY A 66 5.75 13.23 1.81
N ILE A 67 6.99 12.80 1.56
CA ILE A 67 8.17 13.61 1.84
C ILE A 67 8.29 14.73 0.79
N PRO A 68 8.41 16.01 1.21
CA PRO A 68 8.71 17.09 0.30
C PRO A 68 10.05 16.84 -0.39
N VAL A 69 10.04 16.74 -1.72
CA VAL A 69 11.23 16.84 -2.54
C VAL A 69 11.54 18.32 -2.78
N GLU A 70 12.81 18.72 -2.59
CA GLU A 70 13.31 20.08 -2.93
C GLU A 70 13.27 20.36 -4.44
#